data_AF-A0A8S1HIH6-F1
#
_entry.id   AF-A0A8S1HIH6-F1
#
_cell.length_a   1.000
_cell.length_b   1.000
_cell.length_c   1.000
_cell.angle_alpha   90.00
_cell.angle_beta   90.00
_cell.angle_gamma   90.00
#
_symmetry.space_group_name_H-M   'P 1'
#
loop_
_entity.id
_entity.type
_entity.pdbx_description
1 polymer ?
#
loop_
_entity_poly.entity_id
_entity_poly.type
_entity_poly.pdbx_seq_one_letter_code
_entity_poly.pdbx_strand_id
1 'polypeptide(L)'
;MSKQLFEAIQKIVREIDPAESILQLSSTNLDIKIYLKTKHDGQVFDKGDGLRMLCEKMKCDLKEGNVLVCGDSLTDLPMLRECLDQNANGVYTIWVTTDESLKKQVTSLCGEYGNGQIAFVSCPEVLLGAMAQATIREISIARPRLFSTSEGSPL
;
A
#
# COMPACT_ATOMS: atom_id res chain seq x y z
N MET A 1 23.43 -2.00 17.55
CA MET A 1 22.53 -2.92 18.29
C MET A 1 23.34 -3.89 19.14
N SER A 2 22.84 -4.30 20.32
CA SER A 2 23.59 -5.24 21.19
C SER A 2 23.59 -6.65 20.58
N LYS A 3 24.79 -7.20 20.31
CA LYS A 3 24.94 -8.57 19.78
C LYS A 3 24.29 -9.61 20.69
N GLN A 4 24.38 -9.41 22.00
CA GLN A 4 23.79 -10.29 23.01
C GLN A 4 22.27 -10.37 22.89
N LEU A 5 21.60 -9.25 22.54
CA LEU A 5 20.16 -9.23 22.34
C LEU A 5 19.76 -10.03 21.10
N PHE A 6 20.48 -9.86 19.99
CA PHE A 6 20.23 -10.61 18.77
C PHE A 6 20.43 -12.11 18.98
N GLU A 7 21.51 -12.52 19.65
CA GLU A 7 21.79 -13.91 19.98
C GLU A 7 20.71 -14.53 20.89
N ALA A 8 20.24 -13.78 21.89
CA ALA A 8 19.17 -14.22 22.78
C ALA A 8 17.85 -14.42 22.00
N ILE A 9 17.49 -13.48 21.12
CA ILE A 9 16.30 -13.60 20.28
C ILE A 9 16.44 -14.77 19.30
N GLN A 10 17.60 -14.92 18.67
CA GLN A 10 17.86 -16.03 17.75
C GLN A 10 17.72 -17.39 18.44
N LYS A 11 18.19 -17.50 19.69
CA LYS A 11 18.02 -18.71 20.50
C LYS A 11 16.54 -19.02 20.72
N ILE A 12 15.75 -18.03 21.14
CA ILE A 12 14.31 -18.19 21.37
C ILE A 12 13.58 -18.60 20.07
N VAL A 13 13.91 -17.97 18.94
CA VAL A 13 13.31 -18.31 17.64
C VAL A 13 13.62 -19.75 17.26
N ARG A 14 14.85 -20.23 17.46
CA ARG A 14 15.24 -21.62 17.20
C ARG A 14 14.59 -22.63 18.14
N GLU A 15 14.32 -22.25 19.38
CA GLU A 15 13.57 -23.10 20.32
C GLU A 15 12.10 -23.25 19.88
N ILE A 16 11.50 -22.21 19.30
CA ILE A 16 10.10 -22.20 18.84
C ILE A 16 9.92 -22.83 17.46
N ASP A 17 10.81 -22.55 16.51
CA ASP A 17 10.81 -23.07 15.14
C ASP A 17 12.17 -23.69 14.78
N PRO A 18 12.50 -24.89 15.32
CA PRO A 18 13.81 -25.52 15.10
C PRO A 18 14.07 -25.90 13.64
N ALA A 19 13.01 -26.10 12.86
CA ALA A 19 13.09 -26.45 11.44
C ALA A 19 13.26 -25.23 10.52
N GLU A 20 13.23 -24.01 11.09
CA GLU A 20 13.27 -22.74 10.36
C GLU A 20 12.21 -22.67 9.23
N SER A 21 11.06 -23.29 9.47
CA SER A 21 10.01 -23.52 8.46
C SER A 21 8.91 -22.47 8.50
N ILE A 22 8.76 -21.76 9.62
CA ILE A 22 7.66 -20.84 9.91
C ILE A 22 8.17 -19.42 10.12
N LEU A 23 9.36 -19.25 10.70
CA LEU A 23 9.92 -17.96 11.09
C LEU A 23 11.18 -17.62 10.30
N GLN A 24 11.34 -16.33 9.98
CA GLN A 24 12.57 -15.79 9.43
C GLN A 24 13.03 -14.57 10.24
N LEU A 25 14.23 -14.66 10.79
CA LEU A 25 14.84 -13.56 11.53
C LEU A 25 15.62 -12.65 10.57
N SER A 26 15.43 -11.35 10.70
CA SER A 26 16.18 -10.31 9.99
C SER A 26 16.66 -9.26 10.97
N SER A 27 17.90 -8.79 10.80
CA SER A 27 18.48 -7.72 11.63
C SER A 27 19.02 -6.63 10.75
N THR A 28 18.74 -5.39 11.11
CA THR A 28 19.48 -4.22 10.62
C THR A 28 20.35 -3.67 11.75
N ASN A 29 20.98 -2.52 11.53
CA ASN A 29 21.72 -1.81 12.58
C ASN A 29 20.78 -1.18 13.63
N LEU A 30 19.51 -0.99 13.29
CA LEU A 30 18.51 -0.26 14.07
C LEU A 30 17.47 -1.17 14.71
N ASP A 31 17.13 -2.28 14.08
CA ASP A 31 16.01 -3.12 14.49
C ASP A 31 16.21 -4.62 14.18
N ILE A 32 15.44 -5.44 14.89
CA ILE A 32 15.31 -6.89 14.67
C ILE A 32 13.85 -7.15 14.29
N LYS A 33 13.65 -7.91 13.21
CA LYS A 33 12.33 -8.32 12.73
C LYS A 33 12.25 -9.83 12.67
N ILE A 34 11.11 -10.38 13.09
CA ILE A 34 10.76 -11.79 12.93
C ILE A 34 9.57 -11.83 11.97
N TYR A 35 9.78 -12.44 10.81
CA TYR A 35 8.76 -12.58 9.78
C TYR A 35 8.15 -13.98 9.81
N LEU A 36 6.90 -14.08 9.36
CA LEU A 36 6.25 -15.35 9.08
C LEU A 36 6.57 -15.78 7.64
N LYS A 37 6.87 -17.06 7.47
CA LYS A 37 6.96 -17.70 6.16
C LYS A 37 5.58 -18.19 5.72
N THR A 38 5.29 -18.10 4.43
CA THR A 38 4.08 -18.71 3.89
C THR A 38 4.22 -20.24 3.91
N LYS A 39 3.11 -20.93 4.14
CA LYS A 39 3.10 -22.40 4.19
C LYS A 39 3.31 -23.05 2.81
N HIS A 40 3.10 -22.31 1.74
CA HIS A 40 3.05 -22.87 0.39
C HIS A 40 4.43 -22.90 -0.27
N ASP A 41 5.26 -21.87 -0.08
CA ASP A 41 6.55 -21.73 -0.74
C ASP A 41 7.72 -21.39 0.21
N GLY A 42 7.44 -21.23 1.51
CA GLY A 42 8.45 -20.89 2.52
C GLY A 42 9.01 -19.47 2.38
N GLN A 43 8.44 -18.63 1.51
CA GLN A 43 8.83 -17.23 1.35
C GLN A 43 8.29 -16.38 2.49
N VAL A 44 8.89 -15.22 2.72
CA VAL A 44 8.37 -14.26 3.70
C VAL A 44 7.02 -13.74 3.24
N PHE A 45 6.02 -13.82 4.12
CA PHE A 45 4.69 -13.27 3.89
C PHE A 45 4.79 -11.75 3.69
N ASP A 46 4.34 -11.26 2.54
CA ASP A 46 4.44 -9.85 2.17
C ASP A 46 3.07 -9.14 2.12
N LYS A 47 3.08 -7.86 1.70
CA LYS A 47 1.85 -7.06 1.62
C LYS A 47 0.91 -7.53 0.49
N GLY A 48 1.43 -8.15 -0.56
CA GLY A 48 0.65 -8.77 -1.63
C GLY A 48 -0.09 -10.00 -1.12
N ASP A 49 0.58 -10.87 -0.37
CA ASP A 49 -0.07 -12.01 0.30
C ASP A 49 -1.16 -11.54 1.28
N GLY A 50 -0.88 -10.46 2.02
CA GLY A 50 -1.84 -9.81 2.90
C GLY A 50 -3.10 -9.33 2.19
N LEU A 51 -2.92 -8.68 1.03
CA LEU A 51 -4.02 -8.22 0.19
C LEU A 51 -4.84 -9.39 -0.37
N ARG A 52 -4.18 -10.43 -0.88
CA ARG A 52 -4.84 -11.64 -1.41
C ARG A 52 -5.70 -12.29 -0.33
N MET A 53 -5.12 -12.54 0.85
CA MET A 53 -5.85 -13.09 1.99
C MET A 53 -7.02 -12.19 2.42
N LEU A 54 -6.86 -10.86 2.38
CA LEU A 54 -7.92 -9.93 2.71
C LEU A 54 -9.08 -10.03 1.72
N CYS A 55 -8.82 -10.06 0.41
CA CYS A 55 -9.89 -10.17 -0.57
C CYS A 55 -10.62 -11.51 -0.55
N GLU A 56 -9.91 -12.61 -0.31
CA GLU A 56 -10.54 -13.92 -0.08
C GLU A 56 -11.52 -13.88 1.10
N LYS A 57 -11.12 -13.26 2.22
CA LYS A 57 -11.96 -13.19 3.42
C LYS A 57 -13.13 -12.22 3.31
N MET A 58 -12.90 -11.07 2.69
CA MET A 58 -13.89 -10.01 2.55
C MET A 58 -14.82 -10.21 1.35
N LYS A 59 -14.53 -11.20 0.49
CA LYS A 59 -15.18 -11.40 -0.80
C LYS A 59 -15.12 -10.14 -1.66
N CYS A 60 -13.99 -9.41 -1.62
CA CYS A 60 -13.70 -8.36 -2.60
C CYS A 60 -13.11 -8.97 -3.86
N ASP A 61 -13.58 -8.47 -5.01
CA ASP A 61 -12.99 -8.78 -6.30
C ASP A 61 -12.26 -7.53 -6.81
N LEU A 62 -10.97 -7.69 -7.14
CA LEU A 62 -10.13 -6.62 -7.68
C LEU A 62 -10.17 -6.57 -9.21
N LYS A 63 -10.84 -7.52 -9.86
CA LYS A 63 -10.87 -7.66 -11.32
C LYS A 63 -11.65 -6.56 -12.03
N GLU A 64 -12.56 -5.88 -11.32
CA GLU A 64 -13.41 -4.83 -11.89
C GLU A 64 -13.35 -3.54 -11.07
N GLY A 65 -13.60 -2.41 -11.73
CA GLY A 65 -13.58 -1.09 -11.12
C GLY A 65 -12.19 -0.48 -10.98
N ASN A 66 -12.11 0.61 -10.22
CA ASN A 66 -10.89 1.35 -10.00
C ASN A 66 -10.31 1.05 -8.62
N VAL A 67 -9.01 0.78 -8.56
CA VAL A 67 -8.26 0.52 -7.32
C VAL A 67 -7.17 1.56 -7.20
N LEU A 68 -7.14 2.30 -6.08
CA LEU A 68 -6.06 3.23 -5.77
C LEU A 68 -5.08 2.57 -4.80
N VAL A 69 -3.85 2.34 -5.25
CA VAL A 69 -2.76 1.78 -4.44
C VAL A 69 -1.80 2.89 -4.03
N CYS A 70 -1.65 3.12 -2.73
CA CYS A 70 -0.68 4.08 -2.19
C CYS A 70 0.51 3.36 -1.55
N GLY A 71 1.73 3.80 -1.82
CA GLY A 71 2.95 3.23 -1.25
C GLY A 71 4.03 4.27 -0.98
N ASP A 72 4.97 3.94 -0.11
CA ASP A 72 6.12 4.80 0.23
C ASP A 72 7.45 4.05 0.21
N SER A 73 7.41 2.72 0.19
CA SER A 73 8.59 1.87 0.32
C SER A 73 8.56 0.68 -0.63
N LEU A 74 9.72 0.04 -0.83
CA LEU A 74 9.82 -1.19 -1.62
C LEU A 74 8.90 -2.32 -1.12
N THR A 75 8.56 -2.31 0.17
CA THR A 75 7.66 -3.31 0.75
C THR A 75 6.23 -3.25 0.23
N ASP A 76 5.85 -2.13 -0.43
CA ASP A 76 4.53 -1.92 -1.03
C ASP A 76 4.46 -2.43 -2.49
N LEU A 77 5.60 -2.74 -3.13
CA LEU A 77 5.60 -3.23 -4.51
C LEU A 77 4.82 -4.56 -4.69
N PRO A 78 4.91 -5.55 -3.77
CA PRO A 78 4.10 -6.75 -3.90
C PRO A 78 2.59 -6.48 -3.86
N MET A 79 2.14 -5.50 -3.07
CA MET A 79 0.74 -5.08 -3.04
C MET A 79 0.32 -4.46 -4.37
N LEU A 80 1.15 -3.60 -4.96
CA LEU A 80 0.89 -3.03 -6.29
C LEU A 80 0.86 -4.12 -7.37
N ARG A 81 1.81 -5.07 -7.34
CA ARG A 81 1.88 -6.19 -8.28
C ARG A 81 0.60 -7.02 -8.24
N GLU A 82 0.14 -7.41 -7.05
CA GLU A 82 -1.10 -8.18 -6.90
C GLU A 82 -2.31 -7.44 -7.49
N CYS A 83 -2.43 -6.12 -7.27
CA CYS A 83 -3.50 -5.34 -7.90
C CYS A 83 -3.40 -5.31 -9.44
N LEU A 84 -2.18 -5.14 -9.97
CA LEU A 84 -1.94 -5.08 -11.41
C LEU A 84 -2.20 -6.43 -12.10
N ASP A 85 -1.83 -7.53 -11.45
CA ASP A 85 -2.08 -8.90 -11.90
C ASP A 85 -3.59 -9.17 -12.07
N GLN A 86 -4.43 -8.60 -11.20
CA GLN A 86 -5.88 -8.77 -11.28
C GLN A 86 -6.55 -7.81 -12.26
N ASN A 87 -6.11 -6.54 -12.32
CA ASN A 87 -6.76 -5.50 -13.13
C ASN A 87 -5.81 -4.35 -13.48
N ALA A 88 -4.87 -4.59 -14.40
CA ALA A 88 -3.90 -3.60 -14.83
C ALA A 88 -4.51 -2.25 -15.28
N ASN A 89 -5.70 -2.26 -15.90
CA ASN A 89 -6.33 -1.03 -16.42
C ASN A 89 -7.07 -0.22 -15.35
N GLY A 90 -7.59 -0.86 -14.30
CA GLY A 90 -8.31 -0.20 -13.21
C GLY A 90 -7.41 0.30 -12.08
N VAL A 91 -6.12 -0.03 -12.10
CA VAL A 91 -5.19 0.36 -11.03
C VAL A 91 -4.63 1.76 -11.27
N TYR A 92 -4.84 2.62 -10.28
CA TYR A 92 -4.15 3.90 -10.10
C TYR A 92 -3.17 3.75 -8.95
N THR A 93 -2.00 4.36 -9.04
CA THR A 93 -1.04 4.31 -7.93
C THR A 93 -0.41 5.65 -7.61
N ILE A 94 -0.32 5.97 -6.31
CA ILE A 94 0.34 7.17 -5.79
C ILE A 94 1.48 6.76 -4.87
N TRP A 95 2.67 7.25 -5.16
CA TRP A 95 3.87 6.92 -4.38
C TRP A 95 4.43 8.15 -3.68
N VAL A 96 4.53 8.05 -2.36
CA VAL A 96 5.06 9.10 -1.50
C VAL A 96 6.56 8.91 -1.37
N THR A 97 7.35 9.50 -2.26
CA THR A 97 8.80 9.32 -2.26
C THR A 97 9.53 10.39 -3.05
N THR A 98 10.72 10.75 -2.57
CA THR A 98 11.73 11.51 -3.32
C THR A 98 12.86 10.63 -3.86
N ASP A 99 12.86 9.33 -3.55
CA ASP A 99 13.88 8.38 -3.99
C ASP A 99 13.65 7.97 -5.46
N GLU A 100 14.57 8.41 -6.33
CA GLU A 100 14.55 8.09 -7.76
C GLU A 100 14.70 6.59 -8.05
N SER A 101 15.34 5.83 -7.17
CA SER A 101 15.43 4.37 -7.31
C SER A 101 14.06 3.71 -7.14
N LEU A 102 13.30 4.14 -6.13
CA LEU A 102 11.95 3.66 -5.90
C LEU A 102 11.03 4.07 -7.06
N LYS A 103 11.09 5.33 -7.50
CA LYS A 103 10.29 5.81 -8.65
C LYS A 103 10.52 4.97 -9.90
N LYS A 104 11.78 4.63 -10.20
CA LYS A 104 12.13 3.77 -11.35
C LYS A 104 11.55 2.37 -11.22
N GLN A 105 11.64 1.76 -10.04
CA GLN A 105 11.10 0.41 -9.80
C GLN A 105 9.58 0.37 -9.94
N VAL A 106 8.88 1.37 -9.40
CA VAL A 106 7.43 1.53 -9.57
C VAL A 106 7.06 1.71 -11.04
N THR A 107 7.76 2.61 -11.74
CA THR A 107 7.51 2.88 -13.16
C THR A 107 7.77 1.65 -14.03
N SER A 108 8.85 0.91 -13.75
CA SER A 108 9.15 -0.35 -14.43
C SER A 108 8.06 -1.39 -14.19
N LEU A 109 7.66 -1.57 -12.92
CA LEU A 109 6.60 -2.50 -12.56
C LEU A 109 5.31 -2.17 -13.30
N CYS A 110 4.82 -0.93 -13.23
CA CYS A 110 3.61 -0.54 -13.96
C CYS A 110 3.77 -0.71 -15.49
N GLY A 111 4.96 -0.42 -16.03
CA GLY A 111 5.30 -0.61 -17.44
C GLY A 111 5.21 -2.07 -17.91
N GLU A 112 5.59 -3.04 -17.07
CA GLU A 112 5.43 -4.48 -17.34
C GLU A 112 3.97 -4.87 -17.63
N TYR A 113 3.01 -4.15 -17.02
CA TYR A 113 1.57 -4.36 -17.19
C TYR A 113 0.91 -3.38 -18.16
N GLY A 114 1.68 -2.50 -18.82
CA GLY A 114 1.14 -1.45 -19.68
C GLY A 114 0.31 -0.40 -18.95
N ASN A 115 0.49 -0.25 -17.63
CA ASN A 115 -0.23 0.73 -16.81
C ASN A 115 0.53 2.07 -16.76
N GLY A 116 -0.11 3.14 -17.22
CA GLY A 116 0.44 4.51 -17.17
C GLY A 116 -0.11 5.38 -16.02
N GLN A 117 -0.87 4.80 -15.09
CA GLN A 117 -1.68 5.54 -14.11
C GLN A 117 -0.92 5.72 -12.80
N ILE A 118 0.22 6.41 -12.89
CA ILE A 118 1.19 6.57 -11.80
C ILE A 118 1.32 8.04 -11.43
N ALA A 119 1.32 8.34 -10.13
CA ALA A 119 1.66 9.65 -9.60
C ALA A 119 2.69 9.53 -8.47
N PHE A 120 3.60 10.50 -8.40
CA PHE A 120 4.60 10.60 -7.33
C PHE A 120 4.40 11.90 -6.57
N VAL A 121 4.43 11.84 -5.25
CA VAL A 121 4.35 13.00 -4.37
C VAL A 121 5.51 12.99 -3.39
N SER A 122 5.95 14.16 -2.94
CA SER A 122 7.12 14.28 -2.07
C SER A 122 6.84 13.92 -0.61
N CYS A 123 5.59 14.07 -0.16
CA CYS A 123 5.19 13.85 1.23
C CYS A 123 3.68 13.56 1.33
N PRO A 124 3.21 12.92 2.43
CA PRO A 124 1.81 12.55 2.61
C PRO A 124 0.84 13.73 2.58
N GLU A 125 1.27 14.93 2.97
CA GLU A 125 0.44 16.13 3.04
C GLU A 125 -0.07 16.56 1.66
N VAL A 126 0.70 16.32 0.60
CA VAL A 126 0.27 16.58 -0.77
C VAL A 126 -0.93 15.68 -1.13
N LEU A 127 -0.85 14.40 -0.75
CA LEU A 127 -1.95 13.45 -0.96
C LEU A 127 -3.17 13.84 -0.12
N LEU A 128 -2.97 14.18 1.16
CA LEU A 128 -4.05 14.65 2.04
C LEU A 128 -4.73 15.91 1.49
N GLY A 129 -3.96 16.89 1.01
CA GLY A 129 -4.48 18.09 0.38
C GLY A 129 -5.28 17.79 -0.89
N ALA A 130 -4.79 16.87 -1.73
CA ALA A 130 -5.50 16.44 -2.93
C ALA A 130 -6.84 15.74 -2.59
N MET A 131 -6.85 14.86 -1.59
CA MET A 131 -8.06 14.19 -1.11
C MET A 131 -9.06 15.17 -0.50
N ALA A 132 -8.60 16.13 0.30
CA ALA A 132 -9.44 17.17 0.87
C ALA A 132 -10.09 18.02 -0.24
N GLN A 133 -9.32 18.41 -1.26
CA GLN A 133 -9.83 19.17 -2.39
C GLN A 133 -10.84 18.38 -3.23
N ALA A 134 -10.57 17.10 -3.48
CA ALA A 134 -11.51 16.21 -4.17
C ALA A 134 -12.83 16.10 -3.39
N THR A 135 -12.75 15.94 -2.07
CA THR A 135 -13.91 15.87 -1.17
C THR A 135 -14.73 17.16 -1.19
N ILE A 136 -14.07 18.32 -1.09
CA ILE A 136 -14.74 19.64 -1.17
C ILE A 136 -15.46 19.81 -2.51
N ARG A 137 -14.80 19.42 -3.60
CA ARG A 137 -15.36 19.48 -4.94
C ARG A 137 -16.60 18.59 -5.06
N GLU A 138 -16.54 17.36 -4.58
CA GLU A 138 -17.71 16.45 -4.57
C GLU A 138 -18.87 17.04 -3.77
N ILE A 139 -18.63 17.52 -2.55
CA ILE A 139 -19.68 18.13 -1.71
C ILE A 139 -20.29 19.37 -2.39
N SER A 140 -19.45 20.23 -2.98
CA SER A 140 -19.90 21.47 -3.63
C SER A 140 -20.71 21.20 -4.90
N ILE A 141 -20.37 20.15 -5.64
CA ILE A 141 -21.09 19.73 -6.85
C ILE A 141 -22.38 18.97 -6.48
N ALA A 142 -22.36 18.14 -5.43
CA ALA A 142 -23.51 17.35 -4.98
C ALA A 142 -24.56 18.18 -4.21
N ARG A 143 -24.21 19.38 -3.73
CA ARG A 143 -25.15 20.34 -3.11
C ARG A 143 -25.24 21.66 -3.88
N PRO A 144 -25.76 21.67 -5.13
CA PRO A 144 -26.12 22.93 -5.74
C PRO A 144 -27.46 23.39 -5.17
N ARG A 145 -27.43 24.48 -4.38
CA ARG A 145 -28.58 25.31 -3.91
C ARG A 145 -29.33 24.86 -2.64
N LEU A 146 -28.82 25.32 -1.49
CA LEU A 146 -29.68 25.77 -0.37
C LEU A 146 -29.49 27.27 -0.05
N PHE A 147 -28.66 27.98 -0.82
CA PHE A 147 -28.34 29.40 -0.61
C PHE A 147 -28.76 30.31 -1.77
N SER A 148 -29.82 29.96 -2.52
CA SER A 148 -30.35 30.82 -3.56
C SER A 148 -31.87 30.94 -3.48
N THR A 149 -32.40 31.38 -2.33
CA THR A 149 -33.69 32.09 -2.24
C THR A 149 -33.70 32.92 -0.96
N SER A 150 -33.12 34.12 -1.03
CA SER A 150 -33.59 35.26 -0.24
C SER A 150 -33.41 36.54 -1.07
N GLU A 151 -33.94 36.53 -2.30
CA GLU A 151 -34.48 37.76 -2.87
C GLU A 151 -35.91 37.88 -2.37
N GLY A 152 -36.09 38.68 -1.32
CA GLY A 152 -37.38 39.08 -0.78
C GLY A 152 -37.44 40.60 -0.70
N SER A 153 -37.85 41.22 -1.80
CA SER A 153 -38.55 42.51 -1.83
C SER A 153 -39.83 42.26 -2.65
N PRO A 154 -41.02 42.78 -2.32
CA PRO A 154 -41.23 44.16 -1.86
C PRO A 154 -42.27 44.36 -0.73
N LEU A 155 -42.12 45.44 0.04
CA LEU A 155 -43.19 46.36 0.45
C LEU A 155 -42.62 47.78 0.47
#